data_AF-A0A7C3DK17-F1
#
_entry.id   AF-A0A7C3DK17-F1
#
_cell.length_a   1.000
_cell.length_b   1.000
_cell.length_c   1.000
_cell.angle_alpha   90.00
_cell.angle_beta   90.00
_cell.angle_gamma   90.00
#
_symmetry.space_group_name_H-M   'P 1'
#
loop_
_entity.id
_entity.type
_entity.pdbx_description
1 polymer ?
#
loop_
_entity_poly.entity_id
_entity_poly.type
_entity_poly.pdbx_seq_one_letter_code
_entity_poly.pdbx_strand_id
1 'polypeptide(L)'
;MSTPPAPPQAELFDRPFSFYPPIHGIEHNEWRLKEATWSEMLVRNTAADIEVAIPRRYFGAVSETDKPVMIVGLKQELEYRMGTVWPVRKPVLAMPAPVMAPPPVERSETSPGEPRGLAAVLGISQERTDTRITRMIVWTFVGLASLLIVVWAVIRFTPATKPSFVARDQSYLELTRDDDYYAVIRKLGPPAEDRWRPNSGELQYRALFYPDRGYAIILMGAKQDEARYIGAMGLGADGKGWSPLHSIDYARGANTMGILRSLPRF
;
A
#
# COMPACT_ATOMS: atom_id res chain seq x y z
N MET A 1 -12.99 17.40 -14.71
CA MET A 1 -11.92 17.69 -15.68
C MET A 1 -12.15 16.79 -16.88
N SER A 2 -12.72 17.31 -17.97
CA SER A 2 -13.06 16.52 -19.15
C SER A 2 -11.80 16.26 -19.97
N THR A 3 -11.33 15.02 -19.95
CA THR A 3 -10.17 14.55 -20.71
C THR A 3 -10.50 14.55 -22.21
N PRO A 4 -9.56 14.95 -23.10
CA PRO A 4 -9.81 14.94 -24.54
C PRO A 4 -10.14 13.53 -25.04
N PRO A 5 -11.18 13.34 -25.86
CA PRO A 5 -11.58 12.01 -26.31
C PRO A 5 -10.55 11.45 -27.30
N ALA A 6 -9.81 10.43 -26.89
CA ALA A 6 -8.94 9.68 -27.78
C ALA A 6 -9.79 8.64 -28.55
N PRO A 7 -9.74 8.56 -29.89
CA PRO A 7 -10.44 7.51 -30.64
C PRO A 7 -10.02 6.14 -30.07
N PRO A 8 -10.97 5.22 -29.79
CA PRO A 8 -12.37 5.15 -30.27
C PRO A 8 -13.44 5.80 -29.37
N GLN A 9 -13.07 6.56 -28.32
CA GLN A 9 -14.05 7.09 -27.35
C GLN A 9 -15.08 8.04 -27.97
N ALA A 10 -14.66 8.89 -28.91
CA ALA A 10 -15.53 9.89 -29.54
C ALA A 10 -16.64 9.27 -30.41
N GLU A 11 -16.38 8.13 -31.04
CA GLU A 11 -17.31 7.47 -31.96
C GLU A 11 -18.36 6.62 -31.22
N LEU A 12 -18.00 6.15 -30.02
CA LEU A 12 -18.81 5.25 -29.19
C LEU A 12 -19.65 5.98 -28.15
N PHE A 13 -19.46 7.29 -27.99
CA PHE A 13 -20.20 8.08 -27.02
C PHE A 13 -21.69 8.12 -27.40
N ASP A 14 -22.55 7.61 -26.51
CA ASP A 14 -24.02 7.57 -26.66
C ASP A 14 -24.59 6.67 -27.78
N ARG A 15 -23.76 5.85 -28.45
CA ARG A 15 -24.21 4.86 -29.46
C ARG A 15 -24.08 3.43 -28.92
N PRO A 16 -25.08 2.55 -29.16
CA PRO A 16 -24.92 1.12 -28.90
C PRO A 16 -23.97 0.49 -29.93
N PHE A 17 -23.17 -0.48 -29.48
CA PHE A 17 -22.23 -1.21 -30.32
C PHE A 17 -22.09 -2.67 -29.87
N SER A 18 -21.54 -3.50 -30.75
CA SER A 18 -21.25 -4.91 -30.50
C SER A 18 -19.76 -5.19 -30.56
N PHE A 19 -19.26 -6.09 -29.72
CA PHE A 19 -17.86 -6.52 -29.81
C PHE A 19 -17.66 -7.62 -30.85
N TYR A 20 -16.55 -7.57 -31.58
CA TYR A 20 -16.13 -8.67 -32.45
C TYR A 20 -14.65 -9.03 -32.22
N PRO A 21 -14.32 -10.23 -31.72
CA PRO A 21 -15.23 -11.31 -31.29
C PRO A 21 -16.13 -10.91 -30.09
N PRO A 22 -17.28 -11.58 -29.89
CA PRO A 22 -18.12 -11.37 -28.70
C PRO A 22 -17.38 -11.81 -27.42
N ILE A 23 -17.73 -11.20 -26.29
CA ILE A 23 -17.18 -11.58 -24.98
C ILE A 23 -17.84 -12.90 -24.54
N HIS A 24 -17.05 -13.93 -24.26
CA HIS A 24 -17.55 -15.22 -23.80
C HIS A 24 -18.23 -15.09 -22.42
N GLY A 25 -19.28 -15.88 -22.20
CA GLY A 25 -20.04 -15.88 -20.95
C GLY A 25 -21.12 -14.81 -20.86
N ILE A 26 -21.37 -14.05 -21.93
CA ILE A 26 -22.44 -13.05 -22.03
C ILE A 26 -23.27 -13.33 -23.29
N GLU A 27 -24.57 -13.52 -23.12
CA GLU A 27 -25.47 -13.91 -24.22
C GLU A 27 -25.77 -12.75 -25.18
N HIS A 28 -25.95 -11.54 -24.66
CA HIS A 28 -26.34 -10.37 -25.43
C HIS A 28 -25.11 -9.51 -25.74
N ASN A 29 -24.76 -9.38 -27.01
CA ASN A 29 -23.57 -8.64 -27.44
C ASN A 29 -23.90 -7.21 -27.89
N GLU A 30 -24.64 -6.47 -27.06
CA GLU A 30 -24.92 -5.06 -27.26
C GLU A 30 -24.49 -4.27 -26.02
N TRP A 31 -23.68 -3.24 -26.26
CA TRP A 31 -22.92 -2.53 -25.24
C TRP A 31 -23.02 -1.02 -25.46
N ARG A 32 -22.92 -0.27 -24.37
CA ARG A 32 -22.79 1.19 -24.37
C ARG A 32 -21.58 1.62 -23.58
N LEU A 33 -20.88 2.63 -24.07
CA LEU A 33 -19.77 3.25 -23.37
C LEU A 33 -20.32 4.12 -22.24
N LYS A 34 -19.90 3.87 -21.00
CA LYS A 34 -20.31 4.64 -19.81
C LYS A 34 -19.23 5.65 -19.42
N GLU A 35 -17.99 5.18 -19.33
CA GLU A 35 -16.84 6.00 -18.97
C GLU A 35 -15.60 5.51 -19.71
N ALA A 36 -14.68 6.42 -20.01
CA ALA A 36 -13.41 6.06 -20.60
C ALA A 36 -12.27 6.80 -19.90
N THR A 37 -11.34 6.03 -19.36
CA THR A 37 -10.09 6.53 -18.77
C THR A 37 -8.93 6.33 -19.75
N TRP A 38 -7.72 6.71 -19.32
CA TRP A 38 -6.49 6.53 -20.09
C TRP A 38 -6.08 5.06 -20.28
N SER A 39 -6.49 4.16 -19.39
CA SER A 39 -6.11 2.74 -19.42
C SER A 39 -7.28 1.81 -19.71
N GLU A 40 -8.50 2.22 -19.38
CA GLU A 40 -9.69 1.35 -19.38
C GLU A 40 -10.90 2.04 -19.98
N MET A 41 -11.84 1.23 -20.47
CA MET A 41 -13.14 1.68 -20.96
C MET A 41 -14.21 0.89 -20.23
N LEU A 42 -15.07 1.60 -19.51
CA LEU A 42 -16.21 1.05 -18.79
C LEU A 42 -17.39 0.95 -19.76
N VAL A 43 -17.83 -0.28 -20.00
CA VAL A 43 -18.96 -0.58 -20.89
C VAL A 43 -20.07 -1.26 -20.12
N ARG A 44 -21.32 -0.94 -20.46
CA ARG A 44 -22.52 -1.54 -19.87
C ARG A 44 -23.28 -2.33 -20.92
N ASN A 45 -23.70 -3.53 -20.57
CA ASN A 45 -24.56 -4.36 -21.41
C ASN A 45 -25.99 -3.81 -21.40
N THR A 46 -26.63 -3.68 -22.57
CA THR A 46 -28.00 -3.12 -22.67
C THR A 46 -29.07 -4.08 -22.14
N ALA A 47 -28.84 -5.38 -22.20
CA ALA A 47 -29.81 -6.41 -21.82
C ALA A 47 -29.56 -7.02 -20.44
N ALA A 48 -28.29 -7.19 -20.05
CA ALA A 48 -27.92 -7.98 -18.88
C ALA A 48 -27.60 -7.17 -17.60
N ASP A 49 -27.71 -5.84 -17.62
CA ASP A 49 -27.26 -4.94 -16.54
C ASP A 49 -25.85 -5.24 -15.99
N ILE A 50 -24.96 -5.70 -16.87
CA ILE A 50 -23.57 -6.01 -16.54
C ILE A 50 -22.70 -4.82 -16.91
N GLU A 51 -21.88 -4.35 -15.96
CA GLU A 51 -20.85 -3.34 -16.20
C GLU A 51 -19.47 -3.99 -16.17
N VAL A 52 -18.65 -3.69 -17.17
CA VAL A 52 -17.31 -4.29 -17.34
C VAL A 52 -16.30 -3.21 -17.70
N ALA A 53 -15.21 -3.13 -16.94
CA ALA A 53 -14.03 -2.35 -17.32
C ALA A 53 -13.12 -3.19 -18.22
N ILE A 54 -12.91 -2.74 -19.46
CA ILE A 54 -12.05 -3.42 -20.44
C ILE A 54 -10.79 -2.59 -20.68
N PRO A 55 -9.58 -3.14 -20.53
CA PRO A 55 -8.35 -2.44 -20.86
C PRO A 55 -8.30 -1.99 -22.32
N ARG A 56 -7.92 -0.73 -22.56
CA ARG A 56 -7.83 -0.12 -23.91
C ARG A 56 -6.96 -0.91 -24.89
N ARG A 57 -5.94 -1.61 -24.39
CA ARG A 57 -5.07 -2.46 -25.22
C ARG A 57 -5.82 -3.54 -25.99
N TYR A 58 -6.99 -3.96 -25.51
CA TYR A 58 -7.83 -4.97 -26.16
C TYR A 58 -8.79 -4.37 -27.20
N PHE A 59 -8.96 -3.04 -27.23
CA PHE A 59 -9.74 -2.38 -28.26
C PHE A 59 -8.95 -2.29 -29.56
N GLY A 60 -9.63 -2.63 -30.65
CA GLY A 60 -9.20 -2.54 -32.04
C GLY A 60 -9.88 -1.38 -32.76
N ALA A 61 -9.89 -1.46 -34.09
CA ALA A 61 -10.60 -0.51 -34.93
C ALA A 61 -12.11 -0.59 -34.69
N VAL A 62 -12.76 0.58 -34.70
CA VAL A 62 -14.22 0.67 -34.83
C VAL A 62 -14.51 0.57 -36.32
N SER A 63 -15.32 -0.40 -36.71
CA SER A 63 -15.73 -0.58 -38.09
C SER A 63 -17.21 -0.23 -38.20
N GLU A 64 -17.50 0.82 -38.94
CA GLU A 64 -18.84 1.12 -39.43
C GLU A 64 -19.02 0.41 -40.78
N THR A 65 -19.22 -0.90 -40.74
CA THR A 65 -19.35 -1.70 -41.97
C THR A 65 -20.79 -1.68 -42.46
N ASP A 66 -21.22 -0.66 -43.22
CA ASP A 66 -22.39 -0.63 -44.12
C ASP A 66 -23.73 -1.26 -43.61
N LYS A 67 -23.88 -1.50 -42.31
CA LYS A 67 -24.94 -2.23 -41.63
C LYS A 67 -25.32 -1.49 -40.35
N PRO A 68 -26.56 -1.64 -39.83
CA PRO A 68 -27.11 -0.74 -38.81
C PRO A 68 -26.51 -0.84 -37.40
N VAL A 69 -25.47 -1.67 -37.17
CA VAL A 69 -24.89 -1.91 -35.84
C VAL A 69 -23.39 -1.62 -35.87
N MET A 70 -22.94 -0.75 -34.98
CA MET A 70 -21.53 -0.39 -34.81
C MET A 70 -20.74 -1.58 -34.23
N ILE A 71 -19.64 -1.96 -34.88
CA ILE A 71 -18.81 -3.07 -34.41
C ILE A 71 -17.48 -2.54 -33.89
N VAL A 72 -17.17 -2.90 -32.65
CA VAL A 72 -15.88 -2.64 -32.02
C VAL A 72 -15.04 -3.90 -32.09
N GLY A 73 -13.94 -3.86 -32.83
CA GLY A 73 -13.01 -4.97 -32.88
C GLY A 73 -12.33 -5.18 -31.52
N LEU A 74 -12.30 -6.42 -31.03
CA LEU A 74 -11.42 -6.82 -29.94
C LEU A 74 -10.16 -7.48 -30.52
N LYS A 75 -8.98 -7.01 -30.08
CA LYS A 75 -7.69 -7.58 -30.51
C LYS A 75 -7.42 -8.97 -29.94
N GLN A 76 -8.18 -9.37 -28.91
CA GLN A 76 -8.06 -10.64 -28.25
C GLN A 76 -9.44 -11.11 -27.78
N GLU A 77 -9.69 -12.42 -27.84
CA GLU A 77 -10.90 -13.04 -27.27
C GLU A 77 -10.91 -12.82 -25.75
N LEU A 78 -12.03 -12.32 -25.23
CA LEU A 78 -12.24 -12.05 -23.81
C LEU A 78 -13.34 -12.96 -23.25
N GLU A 79 -13.19 -13.37 -22.00
CA GLU A 79 -14.17 -14.17 -21.25
C GLU A 79 -14.55 -13.46 -19.97
N TYR A 80 -15.84 -13.32 -19.73
CA TYR A 80 -16.39 -12.74 -18.51
C TYR A 80 -16.40 -13.78 -17.38
N ARG A 81 -15.73 -13.45 -16.27
CA ARG A 81 -15.69 -14.25 -15.05
C ARG A 81 -15.86 -13.33 -13.84
N MET A 82 -16.91 -13.56 -13.04
CA MET A 82 -17.12 -12.90 -11.74
C MET A 82 -16.94 -11.37 -11.77
N GLY A 83 -17.61 -10.67 -12.70
CA GLY A 83 -17.55 -9.20 -12.78
C GLY A 83 -16.34 -8.63 -13.51
N THR A 84 -15.41 -9.47 -14.00
CA THR A 84 -14.19 -9.03 -14.70
C THR A 84 -14.01 -9.77 -16.02
N VAL A 85 -13.35 -9.16 -17.00
CA VAL A 85 -12.96 -9.81 -18.26
C VAL A 85 -11.52 -10.32 -18.24
N TRP A 86 -11.34 -11.54 -18.71
CA TRP A 86 -10.06 -12.20 -18.82
C TRP A 86 -9.71 -12.53 -20.27
N PRO A 87 -8.46 -12.34 -20.71
CA PRO A 87 -8.02 -12.77 -22.02
C PRO A 87 -8.06 -14.30 -22.13
N VAL A 88 -8.78 -14.83 -23.12
CA VAL A 88 -8.79 -16.26 -23.43
C VAL A 88 -7.41 -16.65 -23.96
N ARG A 89 -6.78 -17.64 -23.34
CA ARG A 89 -5.54 -18.27 -23.82
C ARG A 89 -5.90 -19.67 -24.31
N LYS A 90 -5.81 -19.89 -25.62
CA LYS A 90 -5.94 -21.23 -26.20
C LYS A 90 -4.65 -22.01 -25.88
N PRO A 91 -4.70 -23.13 -25.13
CA PRO A 91 -3.53 -23.96 -24.96
C PRO A 91 -3.16 -24.56 -26.31
N VAL A 92 -1.98 -24.19 -26.84
CA VAL A 92 -1.43 -24.83 -28.03
C VAL A 92 -0.88 -26.18 -27.59
N LEU A 93 -1.64 -27.25 -27.84
CA LEU A 93 -1.11 -28.60 -27.76
C LEU A 93 -0.15 -28.77 -28.95
N ALA A 94 1.13 -28.98 -28.67
CA ALA A 94 2.08 -29.36 -29.70
C ALA A 94 1.57 -30.65 -30.35
N MET A 95 1.47 -30.68 -31.67
CA MET A 95 1.12 -31.92 -32.35
C MET A 95 2.22 -32.95 -32.05
N PRO A 96 1.86 -34.18 -31.64
CA PRO A 96 2.85 -35.25 -31.54
C PRO A 96 3.51 -35.43 -32.90
N ALA A 97 4.84 -35.60 -32.90
CA ALA A 97 5.60 -35.77 -34.12
C ALA A 97 5.01 -36.92 -34.96
N PRO A 98 4.85 -36.74 -36.28
CA PRO A 98 4.34 -37.82 -37.14
C PRO A 98 5.26 -39.03 -37.02
N VAL A 99 4.66 -40.22 -36.86
CA VAL A 99 5.32 -41.50 -36.58
C VAL A 99 6.36 -41.91 -37.65
N MET A 100 6.45 -41.20 -38.78
CA MET A 100 7.36 -41.49 -39.88
C MET A 100 8.24 -40.30 -40.29
N ALA A 101 8.64 -39.43 -39.36
CA ALA A 101 9.71 -38.47 -39.65
C ALA A 101 11.07 -39.21 -39.72
N PRO A 102 11.86 -39.06 -40.81
CA PRO A 102 13.19 -39.66 -40.88
C PRO A 102 14.11 -39.03 -39.80
N PRO A 103 15.00 -39.83 -39.18
CA PRO A 103 15.88 -39.34 -38.13
C PRO A 103 16.80 -38.24 -38.68
N PRO A 104 17.09 -37.18 -37.89
CA PRO A 104 18.12 -36.22 -38.25
C PRO A 104 19.46 -36.93 -38.36
N VAL A 105 20.21 -36.64 -39.42
CA VAL A 105 21.54 -37.21 -39.65
C VAL A 105 22.52 -36.62 -38.63
N GLU A 106 22.84 -37.37 -37.58
CA GLU A 106 23.92 -37.06 -36.66
C GLU A 106 25.26 -37.39 -37.32
N ARG A 107 26.13 -36.37 -37.45
CA ARG A 107 27.51 -36.53 -37.89
C ARG A 107 28.40 -36.58 -36.64
N SER A 108 29.12 -37.68 -36.55
CA SER A 108 29.92 -38.25 -35.46
C SER A 108 30.92 -37.31 -34.77
N GLU A 109 31.30 -37.63 -33.52
CA GLU A 109 32.66 -38.14 -33.20
C GLU A 109 32.89 -38.44 -31.69
N THR A 110 33.18 -39.73 -31.41
CA THR A 110 34.32 -40.27 -30.63
C THR A 110 34.30 -40.35 -29.08
N SER A 111 33.97 -41.57 -28.59
CA SER A 111 34.62 -42.45 -27.58
C SER A 111 35.02 -41.95 -26.16
N PRO A 112 35.42 -42.84 -25.21
CA PRO A 112 35.04 -44.23 -24.90
C PRO A 112 34.61 -44.41 -23.41
N GLY A 113 34.04 -45.58 -23.08
CA GLY A 113 33.26 -45.80 -21.85
C GLY A 113 33.99 -46.16 -20.55
N GLU A 114 33.23 -46.13 -19.45
CA GLU A 114 33.30 -47.00 -18.26
C GLU A 114 31.99 -46.87 -17.45
N PRO A 115 31.68 -47.78 -16.49
CA PRO A 115 30.55 -48.69 -16.63
C PRO A 115 29.25 -48.18 -16.02
N ARG A 116 28.15 -48.48 -16.71
CA ARG A 116 26.78 -48.40 -16.21
C ARG A 116 26.55 -49.50 -15.18
N GLY A 117 26.80 -49.21 -13.91
CA GLY A 117 26.32 -49.98 -12.78
C GLY A 117 25.54 -49.08 -11.84
N LEU A 118 24.32 -49.46 -11.49
CA LEU A 118 23.44 -48.87 -10.48
C LEU A 118 22.56 -47.67 -10.91
N ALA A 119 23.00 -46.76 -11.77
CA ALA A 119 22.19 -45.58 -12.14
C ALA A 119 20.98 -45.90 -13.04
N ALA A 120 21.07 -46.92 -13.88
CA ALA A 120 20.01 -47.29 -14.84
C ALA A 120 18.77 -47.91 -14.16
N VAL A 121 18.87 -48.37 -12.92
CA VAL A 121 17.76 -48.99 -12.18
C VAL A 121 16.89 -47.95 -11.45
N LEU A 122 17.42 -46.73 -11.25
CA LEU A 122 16.75 -45.67 -10.47
C LEU A 122 15.92 -44.69 -11.30
N GLY A 123 15.80 -44.88 -12.62
CA GLY A 123 14.95 -44.03 -13.48
C GLY A 123 15.35 -42.55 -13.52
N ILE A 124 16.53 -42.20 -13.02
CA ILE A 124 17.07 -40.85 -13.10
C ILE A 124 17.71 -40.72 -14.48
N SER A 125 16.87 -40.39 -15.45
CA SER A 125 17.34 -39.78 -16.70
C SER A 125 18.17 -38.56 -16.32
N GLN A 126 19.48 -38.65 -16.48
CA GLN A 126 20.37 -37.51 -16.42
C GLN A 126 20.19 -36.73 -17.73
N GLU A 127 19.03 -36.11 -17.90
CA GLU A 127 18.87 -35.02 -18.85
C GLU A 127 19.94 -34.00 -18.49
N ARG A 128 20.73 -33.62 -19.50
CA ARG A 128 21.84 -32.68 -19.36
C ARG A 128 21.25 -31.33 -18.98
N THR A 129 21.02 -31.11 -17.69
CA THR A 129 20.46 -29.89 -17.13
C THR A 129 21.32 -28.73 -17.60
N ASP A 130 20.75 -27.90 -18.46
CA ASP A 130 21.44 -26.78 -19.08
C ASP A 130 22.04 -25.90 -17.98
N THR A 131 23.36 -25.81 -17.96
CA THR A 131 24.12 -25.13 -16.91
C THR A 131 23.70 -23.66 -16.79
N ARG A 132 23.13 -23.08 -17.86
CA ARG A 132 22.59 -21.73 -17.87
C ARG A 132 21.30 -21.62 -17.06
N ILE A 133 20.42 -22.62 -17.13
CA ILE A 133 19.15 -22.64 -16.39
C ILE A 133 19.44 -22.81 -14.90
N THR A 134 20.32 -23.74 -14.52
CA THR A 134 20.74 -23.92 -13.12
C THR A 134 21.37 -22.65 -12.57
N ARG A 135 22.21 -21.97 -13.37
CA ARG A 135 22.83 -20.71 -12.96
C ARG A 135 21.81 -19.60 -12.77
N MET A 136 20.83 -19.45 -13.67
CA MET A 136 19.74 -18.46 -13.50
C MET A 136 18.92 -18.74 -12.24
N ILE A 137 18.60 -20.00 -11.97
CA ILE A 137 17.88 -20.39 -10.75
C ILE A 137 18.67 -19.99 -9.50
N VAL A 138 19.97 -20.31 -9.45
CA VAL A 138 20.84 -19.93 -8.33
C VAL A 138 20.88 -18.42 -8.13
N TRP A 139 21.07 -17.62 -9.20
CA TRP A 139 21.07 -16.15 -9.09
C TRP A 139 19.73 -15.59 -8.58
N THR A 140 18.62 -16.21 -9.00
CA THR A 140 17.29 -15.79 -8.57
C THR A 140 17.10 -16.05 -7.07
N PHE A 141 17.52 -17.22 -6.58
CA PHE A 141 17.45 -17.54 -5.15
C PHE A 141 18.40 -16.69 -4.32
N VAL A 142 19.60 -16.38 -4.82
CA VAL A 142 20.54 -15.47 -4.16
C VAL A 142 19.95 -14.06 -4.07
N GLY A 143 19.31 -13.57 -5.12
CA GLY A 143 18.62 -12.27 -5.12
C GLY A 143 17.43 -12.23 -4.16
N LEU A 144 16.65 -13.31 -4.08
CA LEU A 144 15.55 -13.40 -3.14
C LEU A 144 16.06 -13.46 -1.69
N ALA A 145 17.10 -14.25 -1.43
CA ALA A 145 17.72 -14.34 -0.12
C ALA A 145 18.33 -13.00 0.31
N SER A 146 18.99 -12.27 -0.61
CA SER A 146 19.54 -10.95 -0.30
C SER A 146 18.45 -9.93 0.03
N LEU A 147 17.32 -9.94 -0.70
CA LEU A 147 16.17 -9.09 -0.39
C LEU A 147 15.62 -9.40 1.01
N LEU A 148 15.46 -10.68 1.35
CA LEU A 148 14.98 -11.09 2.67
C LEU A 148 15.94 -10.68 3.79
N ILE A 149 17.26 -10.79 3.57
CA ILE A 149 18.27 -10.33 4.52
C ILE A 149 18.21 -8.81 4.70
N VAL A 150 18.03 -8.05 3.63
CA VAL A 150 17.86 -6.58 3.71
C VAL A 150 16.60 -6.23 4.48
N VAL A 151 15.46 -6.87 4.18
CA VAL A 151 14.20 -6.64 4.91
C VAL A 151 14.36 -7.00 6.39
N TRP A 152 14.98 -8.13 6.69
CA TRP A 152 15.25 -8.55 8.06
C TRP A 152 16.18 -7.56 8.79
N ALA A 153 17.25 -7.09 8.12
CA ALA A 153 18.15 -6.09 8.66
C ALA A 153 17.42 -4.76 8.92
N VAL A 154 16.57 -4.31 8.01
CA VAL A 154 15.72 -3.13 8.23
C VAL A 154 14.83 -3.34 9.45
N ILE A 155 14.13 -4.46 9.57
CA ILE A 155 13.26 -4.72 10.74
C ILE A 155 14.09 -4.77 12.04
N ARG A 156 15.30 -5.35 12.01
CA ARG A 156 16.12 -5.56 13.20
C ARG A 156 16.91 -4.31 13.65
N PHE A 157 17.34 -3.49 12.70
CA PHE A 157 18.14 -2.28 12.94
C PHE A 157 17.32 -0.99 12.92
N THR A 158 16.08 -1.01 12.40
CA THR A 158 15.15 0.08 12.68
C THR A 158 14.81 -0.02 14.17
N PRO A 159 15.18 0.97 15.00
CA PRO A 159 14.72 0.99 16.37
C PRO A 159 13.20 0.87 16.32
N ALA A 160 12.62 0.02 17.17
CA ALA A 160 11.19 0.01 17.37
C ALA A 160 10.79 1.40 17.88
N THR A 161 10.58 2.35 16.96
CA THR A 161 9.60 3.40 17.10
C THR A 161 8.32 2.60 17.25
N LYS A 162 8.05 2.19 18.50
CA LYS A 162 6.72 1.79 18.91
C LYS A 162 5.88 2.93 18.34
N PRO A 163 5.05 2.71 17.30
CA PRO A 163 4.04 3.69 17.03
C PRO A 163 3.19 3.59 18.30
N SER A 164 3.44 4.47 19.26
CA SER A 164 2.46 4.76 20.27
C SER A 164 1.32 5.32 19.43
N PHE A 165 0.41 4.43 19.06
CA PHE A 165 -0.95 4.79 18.71
C PHE A 165 -1.52 5.38 19.99
N VAL A 166 -1.10 6.62 20.27
CA VAL A 166 -1.74 7.51 21.21
C VAL A 166 -3.02 7.87 20.46
N ALA A 167 -4.04 7.00 20.58
CA ALA A 167 -5.41 7.42 20.38
C ALA A 167 -5.53 8.71 21.18
N ARG A 168 -5.61 9.85 20.50
CA ARG A 168 -5.36 11.21 21.03
C ARG A 168 -5.82 11.30 22.48
N ASP A 169 -4.91 11.03 23.41
CA ASP A 169 -5.27 11.00 24.81
C ASP A 169 -5.36 12.46 25.23
N GLN A 170 -6.59 12.93 25.34
CA GLN A 170 -6.92 14.31 25.70
C GLN A 170 -7.38 14.39 27.15
N SER A 171 -7.03 13.41 28.00
CA SER A 171 -7.35 13.43 29.44
C SER A 171 -6.84 14.72 30.12
N TYR A 172 -5.82 15.38 29.56
CA TYR A 172 -5.36 16.69 30.03
C TYR A 172 -6.42 17.81 29.93
N LEU A 173 -7.48 17.64 29.14
CA LEU A 173 -8.60 18.59 29.06
C LEU A 173 -9.48 18.58 30.31
N GLU A 174 -9.41 17.52 31.12
CA GLU A 174 -10.09 17.47 32.43
C GLU A 174 -9.37 18.31 33.50
N LEU A 175 -8.16 18.79 33.19
CA LEU A 175 -7.39 19.66 34.07
C LEU A 175 -7.87 21.10 33.95
N THR A 176 -7.98 21.73 35.10
CA THR A 176 -8.43 23.09 35.30
C THR A 176 -7.33 23.89 35.99
N ARG A 177 -7.42 25.22 35.93
CA ARG A 177 -6.45 26.13 36.55
C ARG A 177 -6.26 25.92 38.06
N ASP A 178 -7.26 25.35 38.74
CA ASP A 178 -7.25 25.17 40.19
C ASP A 178 -6.60 23.84 40.59
N ASP A 179 -6.29 22.97 39.62
CA ASP A 179 -5.65 21.69 39.86
C ASP A 179 -4.17 21.87 40.22
N ASP A 180 -3.80 21.27 41.34
CA ASP A 180 -2.44 21.16 41.83
C ASP A 180 -1.81 19.81 41.44
N TYR A 181 -0.57 19.58 41.88
CA TYR A 181 0.13 18.32 41.64
C TYR A 181 -0.69 17.08 42.03
N TYR A 182 -1.34 17.09 43.19
CA TYR A 182 -2.11 15.94 43.68
C TYR A 182 -3.40 15.74 42.89
N ALA A 183 -4.04 16.82 42.46
CA ALA A 183 -5.20 16.76 41.57
C ALA A 183 -4.84 16.20 40.20
N VAL A 184 -3.68 16.58 39.64
CA VAL A 184 -3.18 16.02 38.38
C VAL A 184 -2.94 14.52 38.50
N ILE A 185 -2.28 14.07 39.58
CA ILE A 185 -2.05 12.64 39.79
C ILE A 185 -3.35 11.86 39.98
N ARG A 186 -4.32 12.44 40.68
CA ARG A 186 -5.63 11.79 40.88
C ARG A 186 -6.38 11.59 39.56
N LYS A 187 -6.25 12.52 38.61
CA LYS A 187 -6.95 12.48 37.31
C LYS A 187 -6.18 11.69 36.25
N LEU A 188 -4.87 11.89 36.14
CA LEU A 188 -4.02 11.33 35.07
C LEU A 188 -3.16 10.14 35.50
N GLY A 189 -3.06 9.88 36.80
CA GLY A 189 -2.14 8.91 37.37
C GLY A 189 -0.72 9.48 37.58
N PRO A 190 0.19 8.66 38.12
CA PRO A 190 1.57 9.07 38.37
C PRO A 190 2.31 9.36 37.06
N PRO A 191 3.09 10.46 36.98
CA PRO A 191 3.93 10.75 35.82
C PRO A 191 5.13 9.81 35.77
N ALA A 192 5.70 9.63 34.57
CA ALA A 192 6.93 8.85 34.39
C ALA A 192 8.16 9.62 34.89
N GLU A 193 8.17 10.94 34.67
CA GLU A 193 9.20 11.83 35.19
C GLU A 193 8.56 13.09 35.78
N ASP A 194 9.16 13.61 36.83
CA ASP A 194 8.75 14.82 37.52
C ASP A 194 9.97 15.71 37.71
N ARG A 195 9.94 16.91 37.12
CA ARG A 195 11.07 17.85 37.12
C ARG A 195 10.61 19.24 37.49
N TRP A 196 11.37 19.86 38.39
CA TRP A 196 11.32 21.30 38.61
C TRP A 196 12.32 22.00 37.71
N ARG A 197 11.95 23.17 37.18
CA ARG A 197 12.87 24.00 36.42
C ARG A 197 13.93 24.56 37.37
N PRO A 198 15.23 24.28 37.17
CA PRO A 198 16.28 24.84 38.00
C PRO A 198 16.40 26.35 37.75
N ASN A 199 16.70 27.12 38.81
CA ASN A 199 16.90 28.57 38.76
C ASN A 199 15.73 29.35 38.14
N SER A 200 14.52 28.85 38.35
CA SER A 200 13.28 29.54 38.02
C SER A 200 13.18 30.74 38.97
N GLY A 201 13.30 31.97 38.48
CA GLY A 201 13.41 33.19 39.28
C GLY A 201 12.23 33.44 40.24
N GLU A 202 11.34 34.39 39.91
CA GLU A 202 10.17 34.67 40.75
C GLU A 202 9.02 33.66 40.53
N LEU A 203 8.93 33.09 39.33
CA LEU A 203 7.96 32.05 39.00
C LEU A 203 8.66 30.70 39.00
N GLN A 204 8.07 29.71 39.65
CA GLN A 204 8.50 28.31 39.64
C GLN A 204 7.72 27.53 38.59
N TYR A 205 8.40 26.66 37.84
CA TYR A 205 7.77 25.75 36.88
C TYR A 205 8.07 24.30 37.23
N ARG A 206 7.05 23.44 37.11
CA ARG A 206 7.18 21.98 37.25
C ARG A 206 6.62 21.32 35.99
N ALA A 207 7.34 20.33 35.47
CA ALA A 207 6.94 19.53 34.34
C ALA A 207 6.73 18.08 34.78
N LEU A 208 5.55 17.54 34.50
CA LEU A 208 5.17 16.15 34.75
C LEU A 208 5.05 15.43 33.41
N PHE A 209 5.95 14.51 33.12
CA PHE A 209 6.06 13.86 31.81
C PHE A 209 5.22 12.59 31.76
N TYR A 210 4.37 12.51 30.73
CA TYR A 210 3.60 11.31 30.36
C TYR A 210 4.01 10.87 28.94
N PRO A 211 5.23 10.31 28.77
CA PRO A 211 5.75 9.94 27.46
C PRO A 211 4.86 8.92 26.74
N ASP A 212 4.26 7.98 27.49
CA ASP A 212 3.32 6.98 26.95
C ASP A 212 2.04 7.61 26.38
N ARG A 213 1.66 8.79 26.89
CA ARG A 213 0.51 9.58 26.43
C ARG A 213 0.89 10.70 25.45
N GLY A 214 2.18 10.89 25.18
CA GLY A 214 2.68 11.88 24.23
C GLY A 214 2.58 13.35 24.69
N TYR A 215 2.48 13.61 25.99
CA TYR A 215 2.44 14.99 26.51
C TYR A 215 3.09 15.14 27.89
N ALA A 216 3.41 16.37 28.25
CA ALA A 216 3.85 16.79 29.57
C ALA A 216 2.89 17.85 30.12
N ILE A 217 2.59 17.77 31.41
CA ILE A 217 1.76 18.73 32.13
C ILE A 217 2.66 19.76 32.79
N ILE A 218 2.34 21.04 32.63
CA ILE A 218 3.10 22.14 33.21
C ILE A 218 2.31 22.77 34.35
N LEU A 219 2.94 22.83 35.52
CA LEU A 219 2.47 23.60 36.67
C LEU A 219 3.33 24.85 36.84
N MET A 220 2.72 25.93 37.28
CA MET A 220 3.41 27.19 37.60
C MET A 220 2.83 27.81 38.87
N GLY A 221 3.68 28.42 39.69
CA GLY A 221 3.29 29.22 40.85
C GLY A 221 4.42 30.16 41.28
N ALA A 222 4.13 31.09 42.18
CA ALA A 222 5.17 31.94 42.80
C ALA A 222 6.08 31.12 43.73
N LYS A 223 5.54 30.04 44.31
CA LYS A 223 6.26 29.06 45.13
C LYS A 223 5.98 27.64 44.64
N GLN A 224 6.78 26.68 45.12
CA GLN A 224 6.65 25.28 44.72
C GLN A 224 5.34 24.62 45.21
N ASP A 225 4.86 25.00 46.39
CA ASP A 225 3.60 24.52 46.98
C ASP A 225 2.35 25.18 46.36
N GLU A 226 2.53 26.37 45.79
CA GLU A 226 1.47 27.14 45.11
C GLU A 226 1.38 26.81 43.61
N ALA A 227 2.15 25.84 43.10
CA ALA A 227 2.15 25.51 41.68
C ALA A 227 0.80 24.90 41.25
N ARG A 228 0.21 25.48 40.20
CA ARG A 228 -1.07 25.09 39.62
C ARG A 228 -0.98 24.87 38.12
N TYR A 229 -1.91 24.10 37.58
CA TYR A 229 -1.94 23.77 36.16
C TYR A 229 -2.07 25.02 35.29
N ILE A 230 -1.16 25.15 34.33
CA ILE A 230 -1.19 26.23 33.33
C ILE A 230 -1.28 25.75 31.89
N GLY A 231 -1.09 24.45 31.62
CA GLY A 231 -1.21 23.90 30.28
C GLY A 231 -0.48 22.60 30.06
N ALA A 232 -0.61 22.07 28.84
CA ALA A 232 0.02 20.82 28.40
C ALA A 232 0.95 21.07 27.20
N MET A 233 2.10 20.40 27.19
CA MET A 233 3.09 20.41 26.13
C MET A 233 3.12 19.06 25.43
N GLY A 234 3.03 19.02 24.10
CA GLY A 234 3.11 17.81 23.30
C GLY A 234 4.55 17.35 23.15
N LEU A 235 4.76 16.08 23.49
CA LEU A 235 5.98 15.32 23.24
C LEU A 235 5.73 14.57 21.93
N GLY A 236 6.26 15.05 20.80
CA GLY A 236 6.08 14.42 19.48
C GLY A 236 6.44 12.92 19.49
N ALA A 237 6.17 12.19 18.40
CA ALA A 237 6.33 10.72 18.35
C ALA A 237 7.67 10.18 18.89
N ASP A 238 8.75 10.95 18.74
CA ASP A 238 10.10 10.60 19.22
C ASP A 238 10.35 10.96 20.70
N GLY A 239 9.34 11.43 21.44
CA GLY A 239 9.45 11.96 22.81
C GLY A 239 10.22 13.28 22.91
N LYS A 240 10.67 13.83 21.78
CA LYS A 240 11.54 15.03 21.67
C LYS A 240 10.79 16.32 21.36
N GLY A 241 9.57 16.23 20.84
CA GLY A 241 8.76 17.42 20.53
C GLY A 241 8.46 18.24 21.79
N TRP A 242 8.26 19.55 21.59
CA TRP A 242 7.93 20.47 22.67
C TRP A 242 7.07 21.60 22.10
N SER A 243 5.76 21.40 22.11
CA SER A 243 4.81 22.37 21.53
C SER A 243 3.56 22.49 22.42
N PRO A 244 2.98 23.68 22.61
CA PRO A 244 1.78 23.82 23.43
C PRO A 244 0.59 23.09 22.80
N LEU A 245 -0.03 22.18 23.56
CA LEU A 245 -1.27 21.49 23.19
C LEU A 245 -2.51 22.13 23.81
N HIS A 246 -2.39 22.59 25.05
CA HIS A 246 -3.49 23.19 25.82
C HIS A 246 -2.97 24.30 26.71
N SER A 247 -3.78 25.34 26.85
CA SER A 247 -3.55 26.49 27.73
C SER A 247 -4.83 26.81 28.47
N ILE A 248 -4.71 27.41 29.65
CA ILE A 248 -5.87 27.92 30.39
C ILE A 248 -6.16 29.37 29.99
N ASP A 249 -7.45 29.69 29.91
CA ASP A 249 -7.93 31.05 29.73
C ASP A 249 -8.28 31.67 31.09
N TYR A 250 -7.90 32.93 31.27
CA TYR A 250 -8.23 33.77 32.41
C TYR A 250 -9.35 34.75 32.07
N ALA A 251 -9.96 35.29 33.12
CA ALA A 251 -10.91 36.39 32.98
C ALA A 251 -10.27 37.56 32.22
N ARG A 252 -11.05 38.21 31.35
CA ARG A 252 -10.61 39.31 30.44
C ARG A 252 -9.75 38.88 29.25
N GLY A 253 -9.75 37.60 28.88
CA GLY A 253 -9.14 37.13 27.63
C GLY A 253 -7.62 36.96 27.67
N ALA A 254 -7.00 37.06 28.85
CA ALA A 254 -5.62 36.66 29.05
C ALA A 254 -5.52 35.13 29.06
N ASN A 255 -4.45 34.55 28.52
CA ASN A 255 -4.23 33.10 28.55
C ASN A 255 -2.77 32.74 28.80
N THR A 256 -2.51 31.49 29.17
CA THR A 256 -1.15 30.99 29.43
C THR A 256 -0.41 30.57 28.16
N MET A 257 -1.05 30.65 26.99
CA MET A 257 -0.49 30.17 25.72
C MET A 257 0.84 30.86 25.38
N GLY A 258 0.94 32.17 25.61
CA GLY A 258 2.18 32.92 25.39
C GLY A 258 3.35 32.41 26.23
N ILE A 259 3.08 32.07 27.50
CA ILE A 259 4.08 31.55 28.43
C ILE A 259 4.57 30.18 27.96
N LEU A 260 3.64 29.27 27.62
CA LEU A 260 3.95 27.92 27.16
C LEU A 260 4.80 27.91 25.88
N ARG A 261 4.54 28.84 24.93
CA ARG A 261 5.36 28.98 23.71
C ARG A 261 6.80 29.40 23.99
N SER A 262 7.00 30.21 25.03
CA SER A 262 8.33 30.71 25.42
C SER A 262 9.08 29.78 26.37
N LEU A 263 8.41 28.77 26.94
CA LEU A 263 8.98 27.90 27.95
C LEU A 263 9.88 26.84 27.27
N PRO A 264 11.21 26.85 27.51
CA PRO A 264 12.07 25.78 27.03
C PRO A 264 11.82 24.49 27.79
N ARG A 265 12.16 23.35 27.19
CA ARG A 265 12.13 22.05 27.87
C ARG A 265 13.22 21.99 28.97
N PHE A 266 12.91 21.35 30.09
CA PHE A 266 13.81 21.08 31.22
C PHE A 266 13.58 19.67 31.78
#